data_AF-A0A9D2TTK3-F1
#
_entry.id   AF-A0A9D2TTK3-F1
#
_cell.length_a   1.000
_cell.length_b   1.000
_cell.length_c   1.000
_cell.angle_alpha   90.00
_cell.angle_beta   90.00
_cell.angle_gamma   90.00
#
_symmetry.space_group_name_H-M   'P 1'
#
loop_
_entity.id
_entity.type
_entity.pdbx_description
1 polymer ?
#
loop_
_entity_poly.entity_id
_entity_poly.type
_entity_poly.pdbx_seq_one_letter_code
_entity_poly.pdbx_strand_id
1 'polypeptide(L)'
;VERKLLHAMAHITGGGIAGNLCRVIPDGLTARIDLSRLRIPAIFRYIREQGGIREDEMLRTFNCGVGLVLVTGREHAEAVKRLVSRQCDCYEIGEIVSGQERVRMEGRMSW
;
A
#
# COMPACT_ATOMS: atom_id res chain seq x y z
N VAL A 1 23.35 17.94 -1.58
CA VAL A 1 21.94 18.33 -1.82
C VAL A 1 21.06 17.18 -1.36
N GLU A 2 20.35 17.36 -0.27
CA GLU A 2 19.38 16.39 0.24
C GLU A 2 18.22 16.30 -0.75
N ARG A 3 18.06 15.17 -1.44
CA ARG A 3 16.96 14.99 -2.40
C ARG A 3 15.72 14.54 -1.63
N LYS A 4 14.81 15.47 -1.34
CA LYS A 4 13.48 15.19 -0.74
C LYS A 4 12.56 14.49 -1.74
N LEU A 5 12.90 13.26 -2.13
CA LEU A 5 12.11 12.46 -3.07
C LEU A 5 10.89 11.82 -2.42
N LEU A 6 10.89 11.63 -1.10
CA LEU A 6 9.81 10.95 -0.38
C LEU A 6 9.16 11.91 0.62
N HIS A 7 7.84 11.83 0.71
CA HIS A 7 7.04 12.50 1.74
C HIS A 7 6.84 11.62 2.97
N ALA A 8 6.67 10.31 2.76
CA ALA A 8 6.47 9.35 3.85
C ALA A 8 6.83 7.92 3.41
N MET A 9 7.00 7.04 4.41
CA MET A 9 7.16 5.59 4.22
C MET A 9 6.37 4.85 5.31
N ALA A 10 5.76 3.72 4.96
CA ALA A 10 5.07 2.86 5.90
C ALA A 10 5.48 1.41 5.69
N HIS A 11 6.09 0.80 6.72
CA HIS A 11 6.36 -0.64 6.76
C HIS A 11 5.07 -1.38 7.12
N ILE A 12 4.62 -2.26 6.24
CA ILE A 12 3.33 -2.92 6.35
C ILE A 12 3.50 -4.23 7.14
N THR A 13 3.02 -4.18 8.37
CA THR A 13 3.12 -5.28 9.34
C THR A 13 1.72 -5.60 9.89
N GLY A 14 1.57 -5.81 11.20
CA GLY A 14 0.25 -5.96 11.81
C GLY A 14 -0.65 -4.75 11.54
N GLY A 15 -1.92 -4.98 11.27
CA GLY A 15 -2.89 -3.95 10.86
C GLY A 15 -2.95 -3.69 9.35
N GLY A 16 -2.12 -4.38 8.56
CA GLY A 16 -2.13 -4.34 7.09
C GLY A 16 -1.90 -2.94 6.52
N ILE A 17 -2.31 -2.71 5.27
CA ILE A 17 -2.01 -1.46 4.55
C ILE A 17 -2.65 -0.25 5.25
N ALA A 18 -3.95 -0.31 5.57
CA ALA A 18 -4.64 0.82 6.20
C ALA A 18 -4.13 1.13 7.60
N GLY A 19 -3.92 0.12 8.43
CA GLY A 19 -3.47 0.30 9.81
C GLY A 19 -2.06 0.87 9.94
N ASN A 20 -1.23 0.72 8.91
CA ASN A 20 0.12 1.28 8.87
C ASN A 20 0.17 2.64 8.13
N LEU A 21 -0.53 2.80 7.01
CA LEU A 21 -0.55 4.08 6.27
C LEU A 21 -1.25 5.20 7.05
N CYS A 22 -2.30 4.91 7.81
CA CYS A 22 -3.02 5.96 8.56
C CYS A 22 -2.15 6.70 9.59
N ARG A 23 -0.99 6.15 9.94
CA ARG A 23 -0.03 6.74 10.88
C ARG A 23 0.82 7.85 10.25
N VAL A 24 0.95 7.84 8.93
CA VAL A 24 1.85 8.74 8.19
C VAL A 24 1.10 9.71 7.27
N ILE A 25 -0.18 9.48 7.02
CA ILE A 25 -1.03 10.41 6.27
C ILE A 25 -1.57 11.48 7.23
N PRO A 26 -1.34 12.77 6.97
CA PRO A 26 -1.84 13.86 7.81
C PRO A 26 -3.34 14.06 7.62
N ASP A 27 -3.96 14.77 8.57
CA ASP A 27 -5.38 15.12 8.48
C ASP A 27 -5.66 16.01 7.27
N GLY A 28 -6.83 15.85 6.65
CA GLY A 28 -7.21 16.53 5.41
C GLY A 28 -6.70 15.86 4.12
N LEU A 29 -5.90 14.79 4.23
CA LEU A 29 -5.49 13.93 3.12
C LEU A 29 -5.96 12.48 3.30
N THR A 30 -6.13 11.79 2.18
CA THR A 30 -6.52 10.39 2.09
C THR A 30 -5.56 9.65 1.17
N ALA A 31 -4.96 8.56 1.65
CA ALA A 31 -4.36 7.56 0.77
C ALA A 31 -5.47 6.69 0.16
N ARG A 32 -5.76 6.89 -1.12
CA ARG A 32 -6.71 6.08 -1.88
C ARG A 32 -5.96 4.92 -2.54
N ILE A 33 -6.21 3.71 -2.05
CA ILE A 33 -5.55 2.48 -2.49
C ILE A 33 -6.50 1.67 -3.38
N ASP A 34 -6.04 1.31 -4.57
CA ASP A 34 -6.76 0.48 -5.53
C ASP A 34 -6.37 -0.99 -5.32
N LEU A 35 -7.28 -1.75 -4.70
CA LEU A 35 -7.07 -3.15 -4.35
C LEU A 35 -6.85 -4.05 -5.56
N SER A 36 -7.35 -3.66 -6.75
CA SER A 36 -7.19 -4.44 -7.97
C SER A 36 -5.75 -4.46 -8.48
N ARG A 37 -4.94 -3.47 -8.06
CA ARG A 37 -3.52 -3.35 -8.42
C ARG A 37 -2.60 -4.20 -7.57
N LEU A 38 -3.07 -4.67 -6.41
CA LEU A 38 -2.25 -5.46 -5.51
C LEU A 38 -1.89 -6.80 -6.15
N ARG A 39 -0.60 -7.09 -6.25
CA ARG A 39 -0.10 -8.37 -6.74
C ARG A 39 -0.04 -9.35 -5.58
N ILE A 40 -1.10 -10.13 -5.39
CA ILE A 40 -1.25 -11.03 -4.24
C ILE A 40 -0.40 -12.32 -4.44
N PRO A 41 0.58 -12.61 -3.57
CA PRO A 41 1.31 -13.87 -3.63
C PRO A 41 0.41 -15.09 -3.36
N ALA A 42 0.69 -16.21 -4.04
CA ALA A 42 -0.12 -17.43 -3.98
C ALA A 42 -0.33 -17.97 -2.56
N ILE A 43 0.62 -17.75 -1.65
CA ILE A 43 0.49 -18.17 -0.25
C ILE A 43 -0.70 -17.51 0.45
N PHE A 44 -1.03 -16.25 0.15
CA PHE A 44 -2.17 -15.58 0.76
C PHE A 44 -3.50 -16.11 0.23
N ARG A 45 -3.54 -16.53 -1.05
CA ARG A 45 -4.70 -17.22 -1.62
C ARG A 45 -4.93 -18.55 -0.89
N TYR A 46 -3.87 -19.33 -0.69
CA TYR A 46 -3.93 -20.59 0.07
C TYR A 46 -4.41 -20.36 1.50
N ILE A 47 -3.83 -19.41 2.23
CA ILE A 47 -4.24 -19.06 3.60
C ILE A 47 -5.72 -18.68 3.66
N ARG A 48 -6.18 -17.83 2.74
CA ARG A 48 -7.57 -17.39 2.67
C ARG A 48 -8.51 -18.58 2.48
N GLU A 49 -8.22 -19.43 1.50
CA GLU A 49 -9.08 -20.54 1.11
C GLU A 49 -9.13 -21.63 2.19
N GLN A 50 -7.99 -22.01 2.75
CA GLN A 50 -7.94 -23.04 3.79
C GLN A 50 -8.52 -22.54 5.12
N GLY A 51 -8.34 -21.25 5.44
CA GLY A 51 -8.85 -20.66 6.67
C GLY A 51 -10.27 -20.12 6.58
N GLY A 52 -10.89 -20.10 5.38
CA GLY A 52 -12.19 -19.46 5.17
C GLY A 52 -12.18 -17.96 5.51
N ILE A 53 -11.05 -17.28 5.32
CA ILE A 53 -10.85 -15.90 5.77
C ILE A 53 -11.49 -14.93 4.77
N ARG A 54 -12.22 -13.94 5.29
CA ARG A 54 -12.83 -12.88 4.46
C ARG A 54 -11.76 -11.90 3.97
N GLU A 55 -11.97 -11.28 2.81
CA GLU A 55 -11.02 -10.34 2.20
C GLU A 55 -10.68 -9.13 3.10
N ASP A 56 -11.67 -8.58 3.81
CA ASP A 56 -11.47 -7.49 4.76
C ASP A 56 -10.58 -7.91 5.94
N GLU A 57 -10.70 -9.15 6.39
CA GLU A 57 -9.84 -9.69 7.43
C GLU A 57 -8.43 -9.98 6.91
N MET A 58 -8.29 -10.46 5.66
CA MET A 58 -6.98 -10.59 5.01
C MET A 58 -6.25 -9.25 4.96
N LEU A 59 -6.96 -8.17 4.59
CA LEU A 59 -6.44 -6.80 4.51
C LEU A 59 -6.04 -6.19 5.84
N ARG A 60 -6.72 -6.54 6.93
CA ARG A 60 -6.44 -6.04 8.28
C ARG A 60 -5.29 -6.79 8.94
N THR A 61 -5.10 -8.06 8.59
CA THR A 61 -4.16 -8.94 9.29
C THR A 61 -2.83 -9.07 8.55
N PHE A 62 -2.86 -9.13 7.21
CA PHE A 62 -1.67 -9.39 6.40
C PHE A 62 -1.27 -8.19 5.54
N ASN A 63 -0.03 -8.24 5.05
CA ASN A 63 0.47 -7.26 4.07
C ASN A 63 0.00 -7.54 2.64
N CYS A 64 -0.54 -8.74 2.38
CA CYS A 64 -1.06 -9.18 1.09
C CYS A 64 -0.11 -8.93 -0.10
N GLY A 65 1.21 -9.04 0.13
CA GLY A 65 2.24 -8.86 -0.90
C GLY A 65 2.88 -7.46 -0.94
N VAL A 66 2.36 -6.49 -0.21
CA VAL A 66 2.96 -5.14 -0.12
C VAL A 66 3.63 -4.97 1.24
N GLY A 67 4.94 -5.22 1.31
CA GLY A 67 5.70 -5.08 2.57
C GLY A 67 6.06 -3.65 2.95
N LEU A 68 6.21 -2.75 1.98
CA LEU A 68 6.60 -1.35 2.21
C LEU A 68 5.84 -0.44 1.23
N VAL A 69 5.28 0.66 1.74
CA VAL A 69 4.67 1.70 0.90
C VAL A 69 5.49 2.98 1.02
N LEU A 70 5.77 3.59 -0.13
CA LEU A 70 6.45 4.87 -0.25
C LEU A 70 5.46 5.91 -0.78
N VAL A 71 5.44 7.09 -0.17
CA VAL A 71 4.62 8.23 -0.62
C VAL A 71 5.55 9.29 -1.18
N THR A 72 5.29 9.75 -2.39
CA THR A 72 6.13 10.69 -3.14
C THR A 72 5.28 11.63 -3.98
N GLY A 73 5.84 12.77 -4.39
CA GLY A 73 5.23 13.65 -5.39
C GLY A 73 5.16 12.96 -6.75
N ARG A 74 4.14 13.30 -7.54
CA ARG A 74 3.92 12.71 -8.88
C ARG A 74 5.13 12.95 -9.80
N GLU A 75 5.75 14.12 -9.66
CA GLU A 75 6.98 14.54 -10.33
C GLU A 75 8.22 13.70 -9.96
N HIS A 76 8.16 12.95 -8.87
CA HIS A 76 9.27 12.13 -8.37
C HIS A 76 8.98 10.62 -8.47
N ALA A 77 7.74 10.21 -8.76
CA ALA A 77 7.32 8.82 -8.80
C ALA A 77 8.22 7.92 -9.67
N GLU A 78 8.51 8.33 -10.90
CA GLU A 78 9.37 7.56 -11.81
C GLU A 78 10.85 7.51 -11.37
N ALA A 79 11.34 8.56 -10.70
CA ALA A 79 12.69 8.54 -10.15
C ALA A 79 12.78 7.58 -8.96
N VAL A 80 11.81 7.63 -8.04
CA VAL A 80 11.71 6.74 -6.88
C VAL A 80 11.57 5.29 -7.34
N LYS A 81 10.63 5.00 -8.25
CA LYS A 81 10.42 3.66 -8.79
C LYS A 81 11.71 3.08 -9.38
N ARG A 82 12.41 3.85 -10.21
CA ARG A 82 13.69 3.41 -10.82
C ARG A 82 14.78 3.13 -9.79
N LEU A 83 14.82 3.86 -8.68
CA LEU A 83 15.79 3.62 -7.61
C LEU A 83 15.45 2.35 -6.82
N VAL A 84 14.17 2.16 -6.47
CA VAL A 84 13.70 1.04 -5.67
C VAL A 84 13.69 -0.27 -6.47
N SER A 85 13.30 -0.23 -7.75
CA SER A 85 13.28 -1.38 -8.67
C SER A 85 14.64 -2.07 -8.85
N ARG A 86 15.74 -1.47 -8.39
CA ARG A 86 17.07 -2.11 -8.36
C ARG A 86 17.24 -3.12 -7.22
N GLN A 87 16.40 -3.04 -6.19
CA GLN A 87 16.49 -3.86 -4.98
C GLN A 87 15.26 -4.76 -4.79
N CYS A 88 14.07 -4.28 -5.18
CA CYS A 88 12.83 -5.04 -5.05
C CYS A 88 11.79 -4.61 -6.09
N ASP A 89 10.79 -5.46 -6.35
CA ASP A 89 9.67 -5.10 -7.22
C ASP A 89 8.91 -3.88 -6.65
N CYS A 90 8.55 -2.94 -7.51
CA CYS A 90 7.94 -1.68 -7.14
C CYS A 90 6.91 -1.26 -8.18
N TYR A 91 5.69 -1.01 -7.71
CA TYR A 91 4.55 -0.65 -8.54
C TYR A 91 3.63 0.31 -7.80
N GLU A 92 2.85 1.07 -8.56
CA GLU A 92 1.89 2.02 -8.00
C GLU A 92 0.62 1.29 -7.54
N ILE A 93 0.21 1.54 -6.30
CA ILE A 93 -0.99 0.92 -5.70
C ILE A 93 -2.11 1.91 -5.41
N GLY A 94 -1.89 3.20 -5.63
CA GLY A 94 -2.84 4.23 -5.25
C GLY A 94 -2.25 5.64 -5.36
N GLU A 95 -2.94 6.60 -4.77
CA GLU A 95 -2.56 8.01 -4.77
C GLU A 95 -3.04 8.73 -3.50
N ILE A 96 -2.45 9.90 -3.23
CA ILE A 96 -2.90 10.78 -2.16
C ILE A 96 -3.87 11.81 -2.73
N VAL A 97 -5.05 11.92 -2.13
CA VAL A 97 -6.11 12.88 -2.50
C VAL A 97 -6.53 13.70 -1.28
N SER A 98 -7.21 14.82 -1.49
CA SER A 98 -7.87 15.53 -0.39
C SER A 98 -9.03 14.69 0.17
N GLY A 99 -9.14 14.60 1.49
CA GLY A 99 -10.22 13.84 2.13
C GLY A 99 -10.08 13.79 3.65
N GLN A 100 -11.14 13.32 4.33
CA GLN A 100 -11.21 13.29 5.80
C GLN A 100 -10.77 11.94 6.39
N GLU A 101 -10.92 10.86 5.64
CA GLU A 101 -10.48 9.53 6.04
C GLU A 101 -9.00 9.33 5.66
N ARG A 102 -8.13 8.95 6.58
CA ARG A 102 -6.69 8.86 6.28
C ARG A 102 -6.33 7.81 5.23
N VAL A 103 -7.06 6.69 5.17
CA VAL A 103 -6.83 5.63 4.17
C VAL A 103 -8.17 5.11 3.69
N ARG A 104 -8.37 5.09 2.37
CA ARG A 104 -9.53 4.48 1.73
C ARG A 104 -9.06 3.36 0.81
N MET A 105 -9.63 2.18 0.97
CA MET A 105 -9.41 1.06 0.05
C MET A 105 -10.58 0.94 -0.90
N GLU A 106 -10.32 0.90 -2.21
CA GLU A 106 -11.33 0.82 -3.26
C GLU A 106 -11.08 -0.39 -4.17
N GLY A 107 -12.13 -0.89 -4.80
CA GLY A 107 -12.08 -2.09 -5.62
C GLY A 107 -12.09 -3.38 -4.80
N ARG A 108 -11.55 -4.46 -5.39
CA ARG A 108 -11.40 -5.78 -4.76
C ARG A 108 -10.05 -6.37 -5.12
N MET A 109 -9.54 -7.25 -4.28
CA MET A 109 -8.32 -7.98 -4.61
C MET A 109 -8.54 -8.91 -5.81
N SER A 110 -7.54 -8.93 -6.69
CA SER A 110 -7.45 -9.90 -7.78
C SER A 110 -6.81 -11.17 -7.22
N TRP A 111 -7.65 -12.14 -6.86
CA TRP A 111 -7.21 -13.34 -6.13
C TRP A 111 -6.41 -14.30 -6.96
#